data_AF-A0A836W8E8-F1
#
_entry.id   AF-A0A836W8E8-F1
#
_cell.length_a   1.000
_cell.length_b   1.000
_cell.length_c   1.000
_cell.angle_alpha   90.00
_cell.angle_beta   90.00
_cell.angle_gamma   90.00
#
_symmetry.space_group_name_H-M   'P 1'
#
loop_
_entity.id
_entity.type
_entity.pdbx_description
1 polymer ?
#
loop_
_entity_poly.entity_id
_entity_poly.type
_entity_poly.pdbx_seq_one_letter_code
_entity_poly.pdbx_strand_id
1 'polypeptide(L)'
;MHLAKELSKGKKNLFWRYFFSKELLVFDKPRPIGIQLLLDRLSRGLVAIVTGRPERLRHITLRQLKMLGIPVKQIWRLEMQSDSNTRKSIYFKLETILSIYYEGFPVVEVHDDELEVLMSIRRYLPKTRLYLHSNDQVIELR
;
A
#
# COMPACT_ATOMS: atom_id res chain seq x y z
N MET A 1 5.61 -0.54 -13.33
CA MET A 1 7.06 -0.48 -13.01
C MET A 1 8.00 -0.48 -14.22
N HIS A 2 7.84 -1.36 -15.23
CA HIS A 2 8.77 -1.50 -16.37
C HIS A 2 8.96 -0.21 -17.20
N LEU A 3 7.87 0.43 -17.60
CA LEU A 3 7.89 1.65 -18.43
C LEU A 3 8.59 2.85 -17.75
N ALA A 4 8.43 3.01 -16.42
CA ALA A 4 9.14 4.04 -15.68
C ALA A 4 10.65 3.78 -15.59
N LYS A 5 11.09 2.51 -15.51
CA LYS A 5 12.52 2.15 -15.58
C LYS A 5 13.10 2.47 -16.95
N GLU A 6 12.37 2.13 -18.01
CA GLU A 6 12.75 2.40 -19.39
C GLU A 6 12.88 3.90 -19.68
N LEU A 7 11.85 4.69 -19.33
CA LEU A 7 11.82 6.14 -19.55
C LEU A 7 12.85 6.90 -18.70
N SER A 8 13.19 6.38 -17.52
CA SER A 8 14.14 7.04 -16.62
C SER A 8 15.60 6.83 -17.00
N LYS A 9 15.93 5.84 -17.86
CA LYS A 9 17.30 5.50 -18.27
C LYS A 9 18.26 5.39 -17.07
N GLY A 10 17.79 4.82 -15.96
CA GLY A 10 18.57 4.65 -14.73
C GLY A 10 18.67 5.88 -13.81
N LYS A 11 18.14 7.05 -14.20
CA LYS A 11 18.14 8.25 -13.35
C LYS A 11 17.05 8.16 -12.29
N LYS A 12 17.44 7.97 -11.02
CA LYS A 12 16.53 7.79 -9.86
C LYS A 12 15.46 8.88 -9.75
N ASN A 13 15.82 10.15 -9.96
CA ASN A 13 14.88 11.27 -9.86
C ASN A 13 13.82 11.23 -10.98
N LEU A 14 14.23 10.86 -12.19
CA LEU A 14 13.30 10.68 -13.32
C LEU A 14 12.45 9.43 -13.13
N PHE A 15 13.00 8.37 -12.55
CA PHE A 15 12.25 7.16 -12.23
C PHE A 15 11.06 7.47 -11.33
N TRP A 16 11.28 8.15 -10.20
CA TRP A 16 10.18 8.52 -9.30
C TRP A 16 9.20 9.49 -9.96
N ARG A 17 9.69 10.41 -10.80
CA ARG A 17 8.82 11.30 -11.58
C ARG A 17 7.88 10.52 -12.50
N TYR A 18 8.41 9.56 -13.25
CA TYR A 18 7.60 8.73 -14.15
C TYR A 18 6.74 7.72 -13.40
N PHE A 19 7.28 7.05 -12.38
CA PHE A 19 6.55 6.09 -11.56
C PHE A 19 5.31 6.69 -10.89
N PHE A 20 5.42 7.94 -10.43
CA PHE A 20 4.31 8.70 -9.85
C PHE A 20 3.61 9.64 -10.85
N SER A 21 3.91 9.55 -12.14
CA SER A 21 3.22 10.35 -13.14
C SER A 21 1.78 9.86 -13.30
N LYS A 22 0.86 10.81 -13.43
CA LYS A 22 -0.57 10.53 -13.59
C LYS A 22 -0.83 9.66 -14.82
N GLU A 23 -0.10 9.92 -15.91
CA GLU A 23 -0.23 9.18 -17.17
C GLU A 23 0.20 7.71 -17.02
N LEU A 24 1.22 7.42 -16.19
CA LEU A 24 1.78 6.08 -16.11
C LEU A 24 1.14 5.19 -15.04
N LEU A 25 0.45 5.77 -14.05
CA LEU A 25 -0.30 5.02 -13.03
C LEU A 25 -1.42 4.15 -13.61
N VAL A 26 -1.98 4.53 -14.76
CA VAL A 26 -3.03 3.76 -15.44
C VAL A 26 -2.51 2.39 -15.90
N PHE A 27 -1.21 2.28 -16.17
CA PHE A 27 -0.57 1.02 -16.57
C PHE A 27 -0.14 0.15 -15.38
N ASP A 28 -0.19 0.68 -14.15
CA ASP A 28 0.08 -0.05 -12.92
C ASP A 28 -1.22 -0.72 -12.44
N LYS A 29 -1.61 -1.81 -13.12
CA LYS A 29 -2.82 -2.57 -12.81
C LYS A 29 -2.62 -3.39 -11.53
N PRO A 30 -3.44 -3.18 -10.48
CA PRO A 30 -3.40 -4.02 -9.31
C PRO A 30 -3.73 -5.46 -9.64
N ARG A 31 -3.10 -6.40 -8.91
CA ARG A 31 -3.26 -7.84 -9.14
C ARG A 31 -4.66 -8.31 -8.71
N PRO A 32 -5.30 -9.23 -9.45
CA PRO A 32 -6.64 -9.72 -9.10
C PRO A 32 -6.72 -10.29 -7.68
N ILE A 33 -5.70 -11.04 -7.23
CA ILE A 33 -5.66 -11.61 -5.88
C ILE A 33 -5.69 -10.54 -4.79
N GLY A 34 -4.99 -9.42 -4.99
CA GLY A 34 -4.98 -8.30 -4.05
C GLY A 34 -6.35 -7.60 -3.96
N ILE A 35 -7.04 -7.49 -5.10
CA ILE A 35 -8.40 -6.93 -5.16
C ILE A 35 -9.38 -7.84 -4.42
N GLN A 36 -9.34 -9.15 -4.68
CA GLN A 36 -10.22 -10.12 -4.02
C GLN A 36 -10.02 -10.13 -2.50
N LEU A 37 -8.77 -10.12 -2.03
CA LEU A 37 -8.46 -10.06 -0.60
C LEU A 37 -8.96 -8.76 0.03
N LEU A 38 -8.77 -7.62 -0.62
CA LEU A 38 -9.27 -6.35 -0.13
C LEU A 38 -10.80 -6.37 0.01
N LEU A 39 -11.52 -6.85 -1.00
CA LEU A 39 -12.99 -6.98 -0.96
C LEU A 39 -13.44 -7.91 0.16
N ASP A 40 -12.78 -9.05 0.33
CA ASP A 40 -13.07 -9.98 1.41
C ASP A 40 -12.85 -9.34 2.79
N ARG A 41 -11.74 -8.61 3.00
CA ARG A 41 -11.48 -7.92 4.28
C ARG A 41 -12.43 -6.77 4.54
N LEU A 42 -12.85 -6.02 3.51
CA LEU A 42 -13.86 -4.96 3.64
C LEU A 42 -15.20 -5.50 4.17
N SER A 43 -15.52 -6.77 3.91
CA SER A 43 -16.73 -7.41 4.44
C SER A 43 -16.63 -7.87 5.90
N ARG A 44 -15.42 -7.83 6.50
CA ARG A 44 -15.12 -8.44 7.81
C ARG A 44 -14.73 -7.45 8.90
N GLY A 45 -14.42 -6.20 8.55
CA GLY A 45 -14.03 -5.20 9.54
C GLY A 45 -13.52 -3.88 8.94
N LEU A 46 -12.84 -3.10 9.78
CA LEU A 46 -12.24 -1.84 9.39
C LEU A 46 -10.97 -2.09 8.56
N VAL A 47 -10.91 -1.50 7.37
CA VAL A 47 -9.75 -1.60 6.49
C VAL A 47 -9.11 -0.23 6.32
N ALA A 48 -7.84 -0.13 6.72
CA ALA A 48 -6.97 0.99 6.36
C ALA A 48 -6.08 0.58 5.17
N ILE A 49 -6.00 1.44 4.14
CA ILE A 49 -5.03 1.32 3.06
C ILE A 49 -3.87 2.26 3.36
N VAL A 50 -2.66 1.71 3.47
CA VAL A 50 -1.42 2.50 3.67
C VAL A 50 -0.55 2.37 2.42
N THR A 51 -0.22 3.48 1.78
CA THR A 51 0.53 3.46 0.51
C THR A 51 1.66 4.49 0.49
N GLY A 52 2.81 4.09 -0.08
CA GLY A 52 3.92 5.01 -0.36
C GLY A 52 3.64 5.99 -1.50
N ARG A 53 2.44 5.96 -2.10
CA ARG A 53 2.04 6.98 -3.07
C ARG A 53 1.94 8.34 -2.37
N PRO A 54 2.50 9.40 -2.96
CA PRO A 54 2.41 10.73 -2.39
C PRO A 54 0.98 11.28 -2.37
N GLU A 55 0.68 12.12 -1.38
CA GLU A 55 -0.63 12.73 -1.13
C GLU A 55 -1.23 13.44 -2.35
N ARG A 56 -0.41 14.15 -3.15
CA ARG A 56 -0.84 14.76 -4.44
C ARG A 56 -1.51 13.80 -5.43
N LEU A 57 -1.38 12.48 -5.23
CA LEU A 57 -2.00 11.44 -6.06
C LEU A 57 -3.31 10.88 -5.49
N ARG A 58 -3.80 11.35 -4.34
CA ARG A 58 -4.99 10.82 -3.66
C ARG A 58 -6.19 10.67 -4.58
N HIS A 59 -6.55 11.72 -5.31
CA HIS A 59 -7.70 11.69 -6.21
C HIS A 59 -7.59 10.59 -7.28
N ILE A 60 -6.38 10.36 -7.81
CA ILE A 60 -6.14 9.35 -8.84
C ILE A 60 -6.17 7.95 -8.25
N THR A 61 -5.58 7.76 -7.06
CA THR A 61 -5.65 6.49 -6.33
C THR A 61 -7.11 6.13 -6.03
N LEU A 62 -7.91 7.06 -5.53
CA LEU A 62 -9.35 6.82 -5.28
C LEU A 62 -10.11 6.50 -6.57
N ARG A 63 -9.83 7.19 -7.68
CA ARG A 63 -10.44 6.89 -8.97
C ARG A 63 -10.06 5.49 -9.45
N GLN A 64 -8.80 5.09 -9.32
CA GLN A 64 -8.32 3.75 -9.67
C GLN A 64 -9.04 2.68 -8.84
N LEU A 65 -9.15 2.86 -7.52
CA LEU A 65 -9.88 1.93 -6.65
C LEU A 65 -11.35 1.78 -7.10
N LYS A 66 -12.04 2.88 -7.39
CA LYS A 66 -13.42 2.84 -7.91
C LYS A 66 -13.52 2.10 -9.24
N MET A 67 -12.60 2.34 -10.17
CA MET A 67 -12.57 1.66 -11.47
C MET A 67 -12.36 0.15 -11.35
N LEU A 68 -11.72 -0.30 -10.28
CA LEU A 68 -11.51 -1.72 -9.96
C LEU A 68 -12.69 -2.33 -9.19
N GLY A 69 -13.80 -1.60 -9.03
CA GLY A 69 -14.98 -2.07 -8.32
C GLY A 69 -14.84 -2.04 -6.79
N ILE A 70 -13.80 -1.41 -6.24
CA ILE A 70 -13.60 -1.33 -4.79
C ILE A 70 -14.57 -0.28 -4.21
N PRO A 71 -15.39 -0.63 -3.21
CA PRO A 71 -16.35 0.27 -2.61
C PRO A 71 -15.62 1.25 -1.68
N VAL A 72 -15.06 2.33 -2.24
CA VAL A 72 -14.18 3.25 -1.51
C VAL A 72 -14.79 3.87 -0.24
N LYS A 73 -16.12 3.92 -0.13
CA LYS A 73 -16.83 4.39 1.07
C LYS A 73 -16.70 3.44 2.28
N GLN A 74 -16.36 2.17 2.04
CA GLN A 74 -16.12 1.17 3.08
C GLN A 74 -14.66 1.15 3.57
N ILE A 75 -13.76 1.82 2.86
CA ILE A 75 -12.37 2.00 3.32
C ILE A 75 -12.41 2.98 4.49
N TRP A 76 -11.97 2.52 5.65
CA TRP A 76 -11.98 3.32 6.87
C TRP A 76 -10.95 4.44 6.83
N ARG A 77 -9.72 4.14 6.35
CA ARG A 77 -8.65 5.12 6.18
C ARG A 77 -7.86 4.88 4.91
N LEU A 78 -7.42 5.96 4.28
CA LEU A 78 -6.45 5.93 3.19
C LEU A 78 -5.27 6.83 3.58
N GLU A 79 -4.20 6.20 4.04
CA GLU A 79 -2.98 6.85 4.49
C GLU A 79 -1.97 6.86 3.35
N MET A 80 -1.51 8.04 2.98
CA MET A 80 -0.61 8.27 1.86
C MET A 80 0.61 9.04 2.34
N GLN A 81 1.75 8.84 1.68
CA GLN A 81 2.98 9.49 2.09
C GLN A 81 2.90 11.00 1.83
N SER A 82 3.29 11.81 2.81
CA SER A 82 3.40 13.27 2.60
C SER A 82 4.30 13.59 1.41
N ASP A 83 3.92 14.59 0.61
CA ASP A 83 4.70 15.07 -0.53
C ASP A 83 6.12 15.54 -0.15
N SER A 84 6.32 16.00 1.10
CA SER A 84 7.61 16.46 1.62
C SER A 84 8.48 15.34 2.20
N ASN A 85 7.93 14.14 2.38
CA ASN A 85 8.66 13.02 3.00
C ASN A 85 9.45 12.24 1.95
N THR A 86 10.77 12.36 2.01
CA THR A 86 11.72 11.67 1.12
C THR A 86 12.30 10.38 1.73
N ARG A 87 11.89 10.01 2.95
CA ARG A 87 12.31 8.77 3.62
C ARG A 87 11.75 7.55 2.89
N LYS A 88 12.40 6.39 3.11
CA LYS A 88 11.93 5.10 2.57
C LYS A 88 10.48 4.83 3.02
N SER A 89 9.70 4.21 2.13
CA SER A 89 8.30 3.80 2.36
C SER A 89 8.11 3.05 3.67
N ILE A 90 9.08 2.19 4.02
CA ILE A 90 9.06 1.40 5.25
C ILE A 90 8.84 2.22 6.52
N TYR A 91 9.50 3.38 6.66
CA TYR A 91 9.37 4.22 7.85
C TYR A 91 7.96 4.80 7.94
N PHE A 92 7.46 5.34 6.84
CA PHE A 92 6.10 5.88 6.77
C PHE A 92 5.04 4.80 7.07
N LYS A 93 5.16 3.62 6.43
CA LYS A 93 4.22 2.50 6.63
C LYS A 93 4.23 2.03 8.09
N LEU A 94 5.41 1.82 8.67
CA LEU A 94 5.55 1.38 10.07
C LEU A 94 4.98 2.41 11.05
N GLU A 95 5.36 3.70 10.91
CA GLU A 95 4.84 4.79 11.75
C GLU A 95 3.31 4.86 11.70
N THR A 96 2.73 4.75 10.50
CA THR A 96 1.28 4.79 10.29
C THR A 96 0.57 3.62 10.96
N ILE A 97 1.07 2.40 10.78
CA ILE A 97 0.46 1.20 11.35
C ILE A 97 0.53 1.22 12.88
N LEU A 98 1.65 1.68 13.44
CA LEU A 98 1.79 1.86 14.89
C LEU A 98 0.88 2.97 15.42
N SER A 99 0.71 4.08 14.70
CA SER A 99 -0.24 5.14 15.08
C SER A 99 -1.65 4.58 15.22
N ILE A 100 -2.13 3.85 14.20
CA ILE A 100 -3.45 3.20 14.23
C ILE A 100 -3.59 2.29 15.46
N TYR A 101 -2.58 1.50 15.76
CA TYR A 101 -2.56 0.65 16.95
C TYR A 101 -2.65 1.45 18.25
N TYR A 102 -1.84 2.50 18.40
CA TYR A 102 -1.81 3.35 19.59
C TYR A 102 -3.05 4.23 19.76
N GLU A 103 -3.78 4.51 18.68
CA GLU A 103 -5.10 5.13 18.72
C GLU A 103 -6.20 4.19 19.26
N GLY A 104 -5.85 2.95 19.61
CA GLY A 104 -6.76 1.99 20.24
C GLY A 104 -7.44 1.03 19.25
N PHE A 105 -6.99 0.99 17.98
CA PHE A 105 -7.51 0.05 16.99
C PHE A 105 -6.61 -1.19 16.89
N PRO A 106 -7.08 -2.39 17.28
CA PRO A 106 -6.29 -3.61 17.15
C PRO A 106 -5.95 -3.90 15.68
N VAL A 107 -4.65 -3.97 15.36
CA VAL A 107 -4.17 -4.36 14.03
C VAL A 107 -4.07 -5.89 13.96
N VAL A 108 -5.12 -6.53 13.47
CA VAL A 108 -5.24 -8.00 13.45
C VAL A 108 -4.53 -8.65 12.26
N GLU A 109 -4.42 -7.94 11.14
CA GLU A 109 -3.83 -8.43 9.89
C GLU A 109 -3.08 -7.27 9.19
N VAL A 110 -1.94 -7.56 8.59
CA VAL A 110 -1.24 -6.65 7.66
C VAL A 110 -0.89 -7.40 6.38
N HIS A 111 -1.18 -6.77 5.25
CA HIS A 111 -0.89 -7.26 3.91
C HIS A 111 0.06 -6.29 3.21
N ASP A 112 1.24 -6.76 2.81
CA ASP A 112 2.24 -5.93 2.11
C ASP A 112 3.09 -6.80 1.15
N ASP A 113 3.66 -6.20 0.12
CA ASP A 113 4.57 -6.85 -0.82
C ASP A 113 6.05 -6.73 -0.38
N GLU A 114 6.34 -5.88 0.61
CA GLU A 114 7.68 -5.67 1.14
C GLU A 114 7.90 -6.49 2.43
N LEU A 115 8.71 -7.55 2.35
CA LEU A 115 9.06 -8.40 3.50
C LEU A 115 9.66 -7.59 4.67
N GLU A 116 10.47 -6.57 4.36
CA GLU A 116 11.10 -5.71 5.36
C GLU A 116 10.06 -4.94 6.20
N VAL A 117 8.96 -4.50 5.59
CA VAL A 117 7.83 -3.85 6.28
C VAL A 117 7.18 -4.83 7.26
N LEU A 118 6.83 -6.03 6.80
CA LEU A 118 6.17 -7.04 7.63
C LEU A 118 7.06 -7.47 8.81
N MET A 119 8.34 -7.72 8.56
CA MET A 119 9.29 -8.09 9.62
C MET A 119 9.49 -6.96 10.63
N SER A 120 9.47 -5.70 10.19
CA SER A 120 9.51 -4.56 11.10
C SER A 120 8.28 -4.50 12.00
N ILE A 121 7.09 -4.74 11.45
CA ILE A 121 5.82 -4.77 12.21
C ILE A 121 5.84 -5.89 13.25
N ARG A 122 6.33 -7.08 12.91
CA ARG A 122 6.41 -8.23 13.84
C ARG A 122 7.10 -7.88 15.15
N ARG A 123 8.12 -7.03 15.11
CA ARG A 123 8.89 -6.60 16.29
C ARG A 123 8.07 -5.81 17.30
N TYR A 124 7.05 -5.09 16.84
CA TYR A 124 6.21 -4.23 17.68
C TYR A 124 4.85 -4.85 17.95
N LEU A 125 4.29 -5.58 16.97
CA LEU A 125 2.97 -6.19 17.01
C LEU A 125 3.07 -7.71 16.76
N PRO A 126 3.59 -8.50 17.72
CA PRO A 126 3.93 -9.91 17.51
C PRO A 126 2.72 -10.84 17.27
N LYS A 127 1.51 -10.39 17.62
CA LYS A 127 0.25 -11.14 17.46
C LYS A 127 -0.47 -10.84 16.15
N THR A 128 -0.01 -9.84 15.39
CA THR A 128 -0.60 -9.48 14.10
C THR A 128 -0.27 -10.54 13.06
N ARG A 129 -1.28 -11.00 12.31
CA ARG A 129 -1.06 -11.90 11.18
C ARG A 129 -0.47 -11.10 10.02
N LEU A 130 0.61 -11.60 9.44
CA LEU A 130 1.37 -10.90 8.41
C LEU A 130 1.30 -11.68 7.11
N TYR A 131 0.87 -11.03 6.05
CA TYR A 131 0.67 -11.64 4.73
C TYR A 131 1.60 -10.99 3.72
N LEU A 132 2.58 -11.74 3.24
CA LEU A 132 3.48 -11.34 2.16
C LEU A 132 2.82 -11.61 0.81
N HIS A 133 2.68 -10.57 0.00
CA HIS A 133 2.19 -10.67 -1.37
C HIS A 133 3.37 -10.79 -2.32
N SER A 134 3.44 -11.88 -3.07
CA SER A 134 4.47 -12.06 -4.10
C SER A 134 3.86 -12.75 -5.32
N ASN A 135 3.97 -12.11 -6.48
CA ASN A 135 3.31 -12.55 -7.69
C ASN A 135 1.80 -12.74 -7.47
N ASP A 136 1.25 -13.90 -7.80
CA ASP A 136 -0.16 -14.26 -7.57
C ASP A 136 -0.35 -15.10 -6.31
N GLN A 137 0.62 -15.05 -5.39
CA GLN A 137 0.61 -15.79 -4.15
C GLN A 137 0.58 -14.84 -2.95
N VAL A 138 -0.11 -15.30 -1.91
CA VAL A 138 -0.12 -14.64 -0.60
C VAL A 138 0.28 -15.67 0.43
N ILE A 139 1.35 -15.36 1.17
CA ILE A 139 1.94 -16.25 2.17
C ILE A 139 1.71 -15.62 3.53
N GLU A 140 1.04 -16.34 4.43
CA GLU A 140 1.01 -15.97 5.84
C GLU A 140 2.38 -16.29 6.46
N LEU A 141 3.04 -15.26 6.95
CA LEU A 141 4.29 -15.39 7.70
C LEU A 141 3.90 -15.82 9.11
N ARG A 142 4.27 -17.05 9.48
CA ARG A 142 4.05 -17.58 10.84
C ARG A 142 5.06 -17.02 11.81
#